data_AF-A0AA88JJY7-F1
#
_entry.id   AF-A0AA88JJY7-F1
#
_cell.length_a   1.000
_cell.length_b   1.000
_cell.length_c   1.000
_cell.angle_alpha   90.00
_cell.angle_beta   90.00
_cell.angle_gamma   90.00
#
_symmetry.space_group_name_H-M   'P 1'
#
loop_
_entity.id
_entity.type
_entity.pdbx_description
1 polymer ?
#
loop_
_entity_poly.entity_id
_entity_poly.type
_entity_poly.pdbx_seq_one_letter_code
_entity_poly.pdbx_strand_id
1 'polypeptide(L)'
;MPNASKECQLFLTDLINGGDVFVAIDMAYMDCVPTDTVHGIPLGEENLRVTITIPKLKRALLPISTNATCIEEVVGGSVAWPKRYNRGLQ
;
A
#
# COMPACT_ATOMS: atom_id res chain seq x y z
N MET A 1 8.89 -17.07 4.68
CA MET A 1 9.66 -17.04 3.41
C MET A 1 9.83 -15.58 3.03
N PRO A 2 11.03 -15.11 2.64
CA PRO A 2 11.14 -13.75 2.14
C PRO A 2 10.64 -13.79 0.69
N ASN A 3 9.34 -13.51 0.51
CA ASN A 3 8.79 -13.23 -0.81
C ASN A 3 9.60 -12.03 -1.37
N ALA A 4 9.96 -12.07 -2.65
CA ALA A 4 10.76 -11.00 -3.25
C ALA A 4 10.05 -9.66 -3.02
N SER A 5 10.68 -8.79 -2.22
CA SER A 5 10.14 -7.49 -1.88
C SER A 5 11.01 -6.39 -2.45
N LYS A 6 10.41 -5.39 -3.09
CA LYS A 6 11.11 -4.20 -3.60
C LYS A 6 10.71 -2.99 -2.77
N GLU A 7 11.68 -2.12 -2.47
CA GLU A 7 11.37 -0.78 -1.95
C GLU A 7 10.58 -0.02 -3.01
N CYS A 8 9.59 0.75 -2.55
CA CYS A 8 8.62 1.38 -3.40
C CYS A 8 8.05 2.63 -2.73
N GLN A 9 7.49 3.52 -3.54
CA GLN A 9 6.88 4.76 -3.08
C GLN A 9 5.37 4.69 -3.29
N LEU A 10 4.63 4.91 -2.21
CA LEU A 10 3.17 4.89 -2.23
C LEU A 10 2.61 6.28 -2.49
N PHE A 11 1.65 6.34 -3.41
CA PHE A 11 0.93 7.54 -3.76
C PHE A 11 -0.57 7.36 -3.56
N LEU A 12 -1.30 8.46 -3.38
CA LEU A 12 -2.76 8.51 -3.46
C LEU A 12 -3.18 9.60 -4.42
N THR A 13 -4.21 9.37 -5.21
CA THR A 13 -4.77 10.43 -6.05
C THR A 13 -5.58 11.41 -5.20
N ASP A 14 -5.22 12.69 -5.24
CA ASP A 14 -6.02 13.76 -4.66
C ASP A 14 -7.19 14.05 -5.61
N LEU A 15 -8.38 13.59 -5.24
CA LEU A 15 -9.60 13.78 -6.04
C LEU A 15 -10.13 15.22 -5.99
N ILE A 16 -9.67 16.04 -5.04
CA ILE A 16 -10.14 17.42 -4.86
C ILE A 16 -9.26 18.37 -5.67
N ASN A 17 -7.95 18.29 -5.49
CA ASN A 17 -7.00 19.20 -6.14
C ASN A 17 -6.41 18.63 -7.43
N GLY A 18 -6.62 17.34 -7.70
CA GLY A 18 -6.00 16.62 -8.81
C GLY A 18 -4.55 16.23 -8.51
N GLY A 19 -4.08 15.18 -9.19
CA GLY A 19 -2.70 14.69 -9.11
C GLY A 19 -2.49 13.61 -8.04
N ASP A 20 -1.24 13.18 -7.91
CA ASP A 20 -0.83 12.12 -6.98
C ASP A 20 -0.03 12.72 -5.82
N VAL A 21 -0.41 12.35 -4.60
CA VAL A 21 0.22 12.76 -3.34
C VAL A 21 1.08 11.62 -2.84
N PHE A 22 2.34 11.91 -2.55
CA PHE A 22 3.28 10.95 -1.97
C PHE A 22 2.99 10.75 -0.48
N VAL A 23 2.67 9.52 -0.07
CA VAL A 23 2.18 9.23 1.30
C VAL A 23 3.12 8.39 2.15
N ALA A 24 3.95 7.52 1.58
CA ALA A 24 4.86 6.65 2.33
C ALA A 24 5.98 6.01 1.45
N ILE A 25 7.07 5.58 2.09
CA ILE A 25 8.11 4.71 1.49
C ILE A 25 8.03 3.34 2.14
N ASP A 26 8.00 2.29 1.32
CA ASP A 26 7.53 0.96 1.70
C ASP A 26 8.14 -0.21 0.95
N MET A 27 7.90 -1.43 1.43
CA MET A 27 8.26 -2.65 0.72
C MET A 27 7.02 -3.30 0.11
N ALA A 28 7.02 -3.49 -1.20
CA ALA A 28 5.99 -4.22 -1.93
C ALA A 28 6.40 -5.67 -2.18
N TYR A 29 5.51 -6.61 -1.89
CA TYR A 29 5.74 -8.04 -2.10
C TYR A 29 5.22 -8.46 -3.47
N MET A 30 6.13 -8.91 -4.34
CA MET A 30 5.81 -9.17 -5.75
C MET A 30 5.25 -10.58 -6.00
N ASP A 31 5.57 -11.53 -5.13
CA ASP A 31 5.15 -12.93 -5.27
C ASP A 31 3.77 -13.21 -4.63
N CYS A 32 2.94 -12.18 -4.45
CA CYS A 32 1.59 -12.35 -3.92
C CYS A 32 0.63 -12.82 -5.00
N VAL A 33 -0.23 -13.79 -4.67
CA VAL A 33 -1.29 -14.28 -5.56
C VAL A 33 -2.64 -13.62 -5.22
N PRO A 34 -3.60 -13.53 -6.15
CA PRO A 34 -4.88 -12.85 -5.91
C PRO A 34 -5.69 -13.39 -4.71
N THR A 35 -5.50 -14.66 -4.34
CA THR A 35 -6.14 -15.32 -3.20
C THR A 35 -5.45 -15.06 -1.87
N ASP A 36 -4.25 -14.49 -1.86
CA ASP A 36 -3.58 -14.11 -0.63
C ASP A 36 -4.40 -13.04 0.08
N THR A 37 -4.48 -13.13 1.41
CA THR A 37 -5.27 -12.20 2.20
C THR A 37 -4.41 -11.17 2.93
N VAL A 38 -4.93 -9.95 3.05
CA VAL A 38 -4.43 -8.93 3.98
C VAL A 38 -5.61 -8.52 4.84
N HIS A 39 -5.46 -8.63 6.16
CA HIS A 39 -6.56 -8.46 7.12
C HIS A 39 -7.80 -9.34 6.82
N GLY A 40 -7.59 -10.54 6.29
CA GLY A 40 -8.68 -11.48 5.95
C GLY A 40 -9.39 -11.18 4.63
N ILE A 41 -9.00 -10.13 3.91
CA ILE A 41 -9.56 -9.77 2.60
C ILE A 41 -8.59 -10.22 1.49
N PRO A 42 -9.04 -10.97 0.47
CA PRO A 42 -8.20 -11.32 -0.68
C PRO A 42 -7.67 -10.08 -1.42
N LEU A 43 -6.43 -10.13 -1.88
CA LEU A 43 -5.80 -9.03 -2.63
C LEU A 43 -6.51 -8.76 -3.96
N GLY A 44 -6.94 -9.81 -4.66
CA GLY A 44 -7.41 -9.69 -6.04
C GLY A 44 -6.26 -9.39 -7.02
N GLU A 45 -6.60 -9.19 -8.29
CA GLU A 45 -5.60 -9.06 -9.36
C GLU A 45 -4.89 -7.71 -9.38
N GLU A 46 -5.54 -6.67 -8.85
CA GLU A 46 -5.10 -5.27 -9.01
C GLU A 46 -4.34 -4.71 -7.81
N ASN A 47 -4.18 -5.49 -6.75
CA ASN A 47 -3.53 -5.05 -5.51
C ASN A 47 -2.29 -5.87 -5.20
N LEU A 48 -1.40 -5.27 -4.41
CA LEU A 48 -0.24 -5.91 -3.82
C LEU A 48 -0.31 -5.79 -2.31
N ARG A 49 0.34 -6.72 -1.62
CA ARG A 49 0.69 -6.50 -0.22
C ARG A 49 1.87 -5.54 -0.16
N VAL A 50 1.73 -4.50 0.65
CA VAL A 50 2.82 -3.58 0.98
C VAL A 50 2.95 -3.48 2.50
N THR A 51 4.17 -3.31 3.01
CA THR A 51 4.37 -2.85 4.40
C THR A 51 4.25 -1.34 4.48
N ILE A 52 3.99 -0.78 5.66
CA ILE A 52 4.15 0.67 5.89
C ILE A 52 5.35 0.92 6.82
N THR A 53 6.46 1.47 6.32
CA THR A 53 7.72 1.66 7.07
C THR A 53 7.95 3.14 7.39
N ILE A 54 7.91 4.03 6.39
CA ILE A 54 8.19 5.46 6.59
C ILE A 54 7.00 6.31 6.12
N PRO A 55 6.10 6.72 7.04
CA PRO A 55 4.98 7.59 6.69
C PRO A 55 5.48 8.99 6.32
N LYS A 56 5.02 9.52 5.19
CA LYS A 56 5.25 10.90 4.74
C LYS A 56 4.03 11.79 4.99
N LEU A 57 2.82 11.22 4.86
CA LEU A 57 1.56 11.89 5.17
C LEU A 57 0.73 11.02 6.13
N LYS A 58 0.94 11.19 7.44
CA LYS A 58 0.39 10.33 8.50
C LYS A 58 -1.13 10.17 8.47
N ARG A 59 -1.85 11.27 8.24
CA ARG A 59 -3.32 11.32 8.25
C ARG A 59 -3.97 11.05 6.89
N ALA A 60 -3.19 10.65 5.88
CA ALA A 60 -3.75 10.22 4.61
C ALA A 60 -4.59 8.96 4.83
N LEU A 61 -5.77 8.93 4.21
CA LEU A 61 -6.69 7.80 4.30
C LEU A 61 -6.15 6.62 3.50
N LEU A 62 -6.39 5.40 4.00
CA LEU A 62 -6.04 4.20 3.24
C LEU A 62 -6.93 4.06 2.00
N PRO A 63 -6.39 3.66 0.84
CA PRO A 63 -7.15 3.53 -0.39
C PRO A 63 -8.08 2.33 -0.38
N ILE A 64 -7.80 1.34 0.47
CA ILE A 64 -8.60 0.14 0.69
C ILE A 64 -8.95 0.12 2.17
N SER A 65 -10.25 -0.01 2.46
CA SER A 65 -10.75 -0.02 3.83
C SER A 65 -10.20 -1.22 4.60
N THR A 66 -9.75 -0.98 5.82
CA THR A 66 -9.29 -2.01 6.78
C THR A 66 -9.85 -1.67 8.16
N ASN A 67 -9.38 -2.33 9.21
CA ASN A 67 -9.67 -1.90 10.59
C ASN A 67 -8.95 -0.58 10.97
N ALA A 68 -8.04 -0.11 10.13
CA ALA A 68 -7.38 1.18 10.24
C ALA A 68 -7.92 2.16 9.19
N THR A 69 -7.85 3.44 9.51
CA THR A 69 -8.36 4.54 8.70
C THR A 69 -7.23 5.25 7.95
N CYS A 70 -6.06 5.39 8.56
CA CYS A 70 -4.98 6.22 8.02
C CYS A 70 -3.59 5.57 8.07
N ILE A 71 -2.64 6.15 7.34
CA ILE A 71 -1.27 5.64 7.16
C ILE A 71 -0.56 5.41 8.48
N GLU A 72 -0.69 6.32 9.47
CA GLU A 72 0.04 6.18 10.75
C GLU A 72 -0.41 4.98 11.60
N GLU A 73 -1.67 4.54 11.46
CA GLU A 73 -2.23 3.42 12.23
C GLU A 73 -1.75 2.06 11.73
N VAL A 74 -1.20 1.99 10.52
CA VAL A 74 -0.72 0.75 9.88
C VAL A 74 0.80 0.69 9.77
N VAL A 75 1.53 1.65 10.35
CA VAL A 75 3.00 1.63 10.40
C VAL A 75 3.49 0.37 11.11
N GLY A 76 4.44 -0.33 10.50
CA GLY A 76 4.93 -1.64 10.94
C GLY A 76 4.03 -2.82 10.57
N GLY A 77 2.87 -2.55 9.99
CA GLY A 77 1.92 -3.55 9.49
C GLY A 77 2.03 -3.78 7.98
N SER A 78 1.05 -4.51 7.43
CA SER A 78 0.90 -4.74 5.99
C SER A 78 -0.51 -4.38 5.54
N VAL A 79 -0.64 -3.69 4.41
CA VAL A 79 -1.92 -3.30 3.81
C VAL A 79 -1.99 -3.77 2.36
N ALA A 80 -3.21 -3.90 1.85
CA ALA A 80 -3.43 -4.04 0.41
C ALA A 80 -3.29 -2.65 -0.25
N TRP A 81 -2.55 -2.58 -1.34
CA TRP A 81 -2.35 -1.32 -2.09
C TRP A 81 -2.55 -1.51 -3.58
N PRO A 82 -3.26 -0.60 -4.28
CA PRO A 82 -3.43 -0.69 -5.72
C PRO A 82 -2.09 -0.59 -6.46
N LYS A 83 -1.85 -1.52 -7.39
CA LYS A 83 -0.62 -1.58 -8.21
C LYS A 83 -0.31 -0.25 -8.92
N ARG A 84 -1.35 0.40 -9.44
CA ARG A 84 -1.25 1.68 -10.17
C ARG A 84 -0.73 2.85 -9.34
N TYR A 85 -0.82 2.77 -8.02
CA TYR A 85 -0.41 3.82 -7.09
C TYR A 85 0.96 3.57 -6.45
N ASN A 86 1.69 2.61 -7.01
CA ASN A 86 3.00 2.24 -6.54
C ASN A 86 4.06 2.62 -7.59
N ARG A 87 5.02 3.47 -7.22
CA ARG A 87 6.12 3.88 -8.10
C ARG A 87 7.45 3.28 -7.61
N GLY A 88 8.35 2.99 -8.54
CA GLY A 88 9.65 2.35 -8.27
C GLY A 88 9.67 0.83 -8.45
N LEU A 89 8.57 0.22 -8.92
CA LEU A 89 8.48 -1.23 -9.18
C LEU A 89 9.06 -1.69 -10.53
N GLN A 90 9.65 -0.79 -11.31
CA GLN A 90 10.28 -1.11 -12.60
C GLN A 90 11.47 -2.07 -12.47
#